data_AF-A0A2N5K3A7-F1
#
_entry.id   AF-A0A2N5K3A7-F1
#
_cell.length_a   1.000
_cell.length_b   1.000
_cell.length_c   1.000
_cell.angle_alpha   90.00
_cell.angle_beta   90.00
_cell.angle_gamma   90.00
#
_symmetry.space_group_name_H-M   'P 1'
#
loop_
_entity.id
_entity.type
_entity.pdbx_description
1 polymer ?
#
loop_
_entity_poly.entity_id
_entity_poly.type
_entity_poly.pdbx_seq_one_letter_code
_entity_poly.pdbx_strand_id
1 'polypeptide(L)' 'MAAGKMHADEVETDAALVRRLLAAQFPQWSELPITPVRSAGTDNAIFRLGDDLAVRLPRIHWAVG' A
#
# COMPACT_ATOMS: atom_id res chain seq x y z
N MET A 1 8.09 -7.94 -12.24
CA MET A 1 9.07 -8.35 -11.22
C MET A 1 8.75 -7.58 -9.96
N ALA A 2 8.19 -8.26 -8.95
CA ALA A 2 7.99 -7.67 -7.64
C ALA A 2 9.37 -7.29 -7.07
N ALA A 3 9.48 -6.11 -6.46
CA ALA A 3 10.67 -5.75 -5.70
C ALA A 3 10.89 -6.85 -4.65
N GLY A 4 12.04 -7.53 -4.72
CA GLY A 4 12.38 -8.60 -3.78
C GLY A 4 12.39 -8.05 -2.35
N LYS A 5 12.02 -8.90 -1.38
CA LYS A 5 12.06 -8.57 0.05
C LYS A 5 13.38 -7.89 0.41
N MET A 6 13.32 -6.66 0.91
CA MET A 6 14.49 -5.88 1.33
C MET A 6 14.77 -6.06 2.83
N HIS A 7 13.75 -6.41 3.63
CA HIS A 7 13.88 -6.79 5.04
C HIS A 7 13.21 -8.13 5.35
N ALA A 8 13.76 -8.84 6.35
CA ALA A 8 13.25 -10.15 6.79
C ALA A 8 11.82 -10.07 7.35
N ASP A 9 11.49 -8.95 8.00
CA ASP A 9 10.21 -8.73 8.70
C ASP A 9 9.20 -7.91 7.87
N GLU A 10 9.38 -7.83 6.55
CA GLU A 10 8.41 -7.14 5.70
C GLU A 10 7.06 -7.84 5.69
N VAL A 11 6.01 -7.08 6.03
CA VAL A 11 4.63 -7.46 5.79
C VAL A 11 4.35 -7.34 4.30
N GLU A 12 3.86 -8.43 3.70
CA GLU A 12 3.43 -8.41 2.31
C GLU A 12 2.15 -7.57 2.18
N THR A 13 2.25 -6.47 1.42
CA THR A 13 1.14 -5.56 1.13
C THR A 13 0.74 -5.68 -0.33
N ASP A 14 -0.54 -5.89 -0.61
CA ASP A 14 -1.10 -5.94 -1.94
C ASP A 14 -2.32 -5.02 -2.11
N ALA A 15 -2.79 -4.88 -3.35
CA ALA A 15 -3.94 -4.04 -3.65
C ALA A 15 -5.25 -4.55 -3.01
N ALA A 16 -5.35 -5.87 -2.74
CA ALA A 16 -6.51 -6.46 -2.08
C ALA A 16 -6.60 -6.06 -0.60
N LEU A 17 -5.47 -6.04 0.10
CA LEU A 17 -5.35 -5.50 1.45
C LEU A 17 -5.76 -4.02 1.48
N VAL A 18 -5.21 -3.22 0.56
CA VAL A 18 -5.58 -1.79 0.45
C VAL A 18 -7.09 -1.62 0.26
N ARG A 19 -7.72 -2.41 -0.62
CA ARG A 19 -9.16 -2.34 -0.85
C ARG A 19 -9.97 -2.65 0.42
N ARG A 20 -9.61 -3.69 1.17
CA ARG A 20 -10.29 -4.03 2.43
C ARG A 20 -10.14 -2.92 3.48
N LEU A 21 -8.94 -2.35 3.59
CA LEU A 21 -8.68 -1.24 4.53
C LEU A 21 -9.47 0.01 4.15
N LEU A 22 -9.56 0.32 2.85
CA LEU A 22 -10.39 1.43 2.35
C LEU A 22 -11.87 1.17 2.61
N ALA A 23 -12.39 -0.02 2.31
CA ALA A 23 -13.79 -0.36 2.60
C ALA A 23 -14.15 -0.24 4.09
N ALA A 24 -13.20 -0.53 4.99
CA ALA A 24 -13.43 -0.46 6.44
C ALA A 24 -13.30 0.96 7.01
N GLN A 25 -12.34 1.76 6.51
CA GLN A 25 -11.97 3.05 7.13
C GLN A 25 -12.39 4.27 6.30
N PHE A 26 -12.44 4.12 4.98
CA PHE A 26 -12.77 5.20 4.02
C PHE A 26 -13.67 4.67 2.89
N PRO A 27 -14.93 4.26 3.19
CA PRO A 27 -15.80 3.58 2.22
C PRO A 27 -16.03 4.40 0.94
N GLN A 28 -16.00 5.72 1.02
CA GLN A 28 -16.16 6.61 -0.14
C GLN A 28 -15.07 6.44 -1.22
N TRP A 29 -13.94 5.82 -0.89
CA TRP A 29 -12.83 5.61 -1.81
C TRP A 29 -12.57 4.14 -2.14
N SER A 30 -13.37 3.20 -1.59
CA SER A 30 -13.14 1.75 -1.78
C SER A 30 -13.28 1.29 -3.23
N GLU A 31 -14.07 2.02 -4.02
CA GLU A 31 -14.34 1.69 -5.42
C GLU A 31 -13.34 2.30 -6.39
N LEU A 32 -12.45 3.19 -5.93
CA LEU A 32 -11.46 3.80 -6.80
C LEU A 32 -10.41 2.76 -7.28
N PRO A 33 -9.87 2.90 -8.51
CA PRO A 33 -8.80 2.05 -9.00
C PRO A 33 -7.57 2.09 -8.10
N ILE A 34 -6.98 0.92 -7.80
CA ILE A 34 -5.79 0.80 -6.94
C ILE A 34 -4.65 0.22 -7.78
N THR A 35 -3.55 0.96 -7.92
CA THR A 35 -2.39 0.52 -8.69
C THR A 35 -1.10 0.61 -7.87
N PRO A 36 -0.32 -0.48 -7.74
CA PRO A 36 0.95 -0.43 -7.02
C PRO A 36 1.98 0.42 -7.76
N VAL A 37 2.73 1.24 -7.01
CA VAL A 37 3.83 2.05 -7.56
C VAL A 37 5.12 1.23 -7.49
N ARG A 38 5.76 0.99 -8.65
CA ARG A 38 6.96 0.12 -8.76
C ARG A 38 8.17 0.57 -7.93
N SER A 39 8.26 1.84 -7.56
CA SER A 39 9.36 2.42 -6.78
C SER A 39 8.95 2.79 -5.34
N ALA A 40 7.87 2.18 -4.82
CA ALA A 40 7.47 2.36 -3.44
C ALA A 40 8.66 2.06 -2.51
N GLY A 41 9.06 3.03 -1.69
CA GLY A 41 10.33 3.00 -0.95
C GLY A 41 10.51 1.77 -0.07
N THR A 42 11.74 1.55 0.37
CA THR A 42 12.17 0.43 1.25
C THR A 42 11.22 0.19 2.42
N ASP A 43 10.73 1.28 3.04
CA ASP A 43 9.95 1.19 4.28
C ASP A 43 8.44 1.17 4.06
N ASN A 44 7.96 1.66 2.91
CA ASN A 44 6.54 1.89 2.65
C ASN A 44 6.13 1.38 1.27
N ALA A 45 5.08 0.57 1.24
CA ALA A 45 4.37 0.28 0.01
C ALA A 45 3.47 1.45 -0.37
N ILE A 46 3.56 1.90 -1.62
CA ILE A 46 2.79 3.02 -2.15
C ILE A 46 1.87 2.51 -3.25
N PHE A 47 0.60 2.84 -3.15
CA PHE A 47 -0.43 2.55 -4.13
C PHE A 47 -1.06 3.86 -4.59
N ARG A 48 -1.26 4.03 -5.89
CA ARG A 48 -2.10 5.09 -6.44
C ARG A 48 -3.56 4.69 -6.29
N LEU A 49 -4.39 5.63 -5.86
CA LEU A 49 -5.82 5.48 -5.66
C LEU A 49 -6.56 6.50 -6.53
N GLY A 50 -7.24 6.03 -7.57
CA GLY A 50 -7.77 6.92 -8.61
C GLY A 50 -6.65 7.73 -9.27
N ASP A 51 -6.95 8.98 -9.63
CA ASP A 51 -5.99 9.85 -10.30
C ASP A 51 -5.23 10.77 -9.32
N ASP A 52 -5.83 11.07 -8.16
CA ASP A 52 -5.38 12.15 -7.28
C ASP A 52 -4.84 11.69 -5.92
N LEU A 53 -5.10 10.45 -5.51
CA LEU A 53 -4.79 9.98 -4.16
C LEU A 53 -3.68 8.91 -4.15
N ALA A 54 -3.02 8.79 -2.99
CA ALA A 54 -2.04 7.77 -2.73
C ALA A 54 -2.28 7.12 -1.35
N VAL A 55 -2.17 5.80 -1.30
CA VAL A 55 -2.15 5.02 -0.05
C VAL A 55 -0.71 4.66 0.26
N ARG A 56 -0.26 4.96 1.48
CA ARG A 56 1.04 4.54 2.00
C ARG A 56 0.80 3.53 3.12
N LEU A 57 1.36 2.33 2.96
CA LEU A 57 1.33 1.28 3.97
C LEU A 57 2.74 1.00 4.47
N PRO A 58 2.99 1.07 5.79
CA PRO A 58 4.25 0.61 6.38
C PRO A 58 4.47 -0.87 6.05
N ARG A 59 5.66 -1.20 5.55
CA ARG A 59 6.08 -2.60 5.33
C ARG A 59 6.69 -3.22 6.59
N ILE A 60 7.14 -2.37 7.50
CA ILE A 60 7.90 -2.70 8.71
C ILE A 60 7.37 -1.89 9.90
N HIS A 61 7.47 -2.47 11.09
CA HIS A 61 6.83 -1.92 12.29
C HIS A 61 7.39 -0.57 12.74
N TRP A 62 8.64 -0.23 12.40
CA TRP A 62 9.24 1.07 12.72
C TRP A 62 8.91 2.18 11.71
N ALA A 63 8.27 1.84 10.59
CA ALA A 63 7.82 2.81 9.60
C ALA A 63 6.42 3.38 9.94
N VAL A 64 5.88 3.02 11.11
CA VAL A 64 4.62 3.54 11.64
C VAL A 64 4.91 4.88 12.32
N GLY A 65 4.46 5.98 11.72
CA GLY A 65 4.69 7.35 12.20
C GLY A 65 3.67 8.33 11.64
#